data_AF-A0A7C3XNT2-F1
#
_entry.id   AF-A0A7C3XNT2-F1
#
_cell.length_a   1.000
_cell.length_b   1.000
_cell.length_c   1.000
_cell.angle_alpha   90.00
_cell.angle_beta   90.00
_cell.angle_gamma   90.00
#
_symmetry.space_group_name_H-M   'P 1'
#
loop_
_entity.id
_entity.type
_entity.pdbx_description
1 polymer ?
#
loop_
_entity_poly.entity_id
_entity_poly.type
_entity_poly.pdbx_seq_one_letter_code
_entity_poly.pdbx_strand_id
1 'polypeptide(L)'
;MRVPLKLNEIEQEHLQELYDAAGVARDELPYTEAFDKLCQDFQDRTFKNAHHEQVFGAILKYVRSSTCGAKLKTPVQLSGEQIAQLKAIINRHGTAGRLAPYSAEYEAALKEYNAATSQELSPRDFWLLVARCQARSRPSSGKRAAVKVRSEFSESDEAGD
;
A
#
# COMPACT_ATOMS: atom_id res chain seq x y z
N MET A 1 8.89 -16.57 0.69
CA MET A 1 7.46 -16.18 0.67
C MET A 1 6.58 -17.22 1.35
N ARG A 2 5.71 -16.79 2.27
CA ARG A 2 4.73 -17.65 2.97
C ARG A 2 3.50 -17.91 2.09
N VAL A 3 2.79 -19.00 2.40
CA VAL A 3 1.58 -19.38 1.65
C VAL A 3 0.51 -18.29 1.77
N PRO A 4 -0.09 -17.81 0.66
CA PRO A 4 -1.11 -16.76 0.72
C PRO A 4 -2.39 -17.27 1.40
N LEU A 5 -3.06 -16.40 2.17
CA LEU A 5 -4.36 -16.70 2.76
C LEU A 5 -5.41 -16.85 1.67
N LYS A 6 -6.19 -17.91 1.76
CA LYS A 6 -7.44 -18.06 1.03
C LYS A 6 -8.56 -17.53 1.92
N LEU A 7 -9.21 -16.46 1.49
CA LEU A 7 -10.30 -15.81 2.20
C LEU A 7 -11.62 -16.04 1.46
N ASN A 8 -12.65 -16.46 2.19
CA ASN A 8 -14.04 -16.50 1.74
C ASN A 8 -14.62 -15.08 1.70
N GLU A 9 -15.79 -14.89 1.05
CA GLU A 9 -16.39 -13.56 0.88
C GLU A 9 -16.60 -12.81 2.21
N ILE A 10 -17.11 -13.50 3.24
CA ILE A 10 -17.31 -12.92 4.58
C ILE A 10 -15.98 -12.44 5.19
N GLU A 11 -14.91 -13.23 5.02
CA GLU A 11 -13.59 -12.91 5.55
C GLU A 11 -12.96 -11.73 4.80
N GLN A 12 -13.27 -11.59 3.51
CA GLN A 12 -12.87 -10.44 2.71
C GLN A 12 -13.60 -9.17 3.15
N GLU A 13 -14.90 -9.25 3.49
CA GLU A 13 -15.65 -8.13 4.04
C GLU A 13 -15.08 -7.68 5.38
N HIS A 14 -14.82 -8.62 6.31
CA HIS A 14 -14.19 -8.27 7.58
C HIS A 14 -12.81 -7.63 7.40
N LEU A 15 -12.00 -8.12 6.46
CA LEU A 15 -10.71 -7.50 6.17
C LEU A 15 -10.87 -6.08 5.60
N GLN A 16 -11.88 -5.84 4.76
CA GLN A 16 -12.20 -4.52 4.22
C GLN A 16 -12.65 -3.57 5.33
N GLU A 17 -13.52 -4.01 6.25
CA GLU A 17 -14.00 -3.21 7.39
C GLU A 17 -12.84 -2.82 8.32
N LEU A 18 -11.96 -3.78 8.63
CA LEU A 18 -10.79 -3.52 9.48
C LEU A 18 -9.80 -2.56 8.82
N TYR A 19 -9.61 -2.67 7.51
CA TYR A 19 -8.79 -1.74 6.75
C TYR A 19 -9.38 -0.32 6.75
N ASP A 20 -10.70 -0.19 6.54
CA ASP A 20 -11.37 1.10 6.55
C ASP A 20 -11.29 1.77 7.93
N ALA A 21 -11.48 0.99 8.99
CA ALA A 21 -11.33 1.43 10.37
C ALA A 21 -9.90 1.87 10.72
N ALA A 22 -8.88 1.25 10.11
CA ALA A 22 -7.49 1.66 10.29
C ALA A 22 -7.24 3.06 9.67
N GLY A 23 -7.94 3.43 8.59
CA GLY A 23 -7.87 4.76 7.99
C GLY A 23 -6.51 5.14 7.41
N VAL A 24 -5.57 4.19 7.31
CA VAL A 24 -4.21 4.37 6.80
C VAL A 24 -4.10 3.72 5.42
N ALA A 25 -3.38 4.36 4.51
CA ALA A 25 -3.15 3.77 3.19
C ALA A 25 -2.40 2.43 3.32
N ARG A 26 -2.79 1.45 2.50
CA ARG A 26 -2.13 0.13 2.40
C ARG A 26 -0.62 0.20 2.36
N ASP A 27 -0.03 1.15 1.64
CA ASP A 27 1.42 1.24 1.48
C ASP A 27 2.13 1.81 2.74
N GLU A 28 1.39 2.42 3.67
CA GLU A 28 1.88 2.99 4.94
C GLU A 28 1.57 2.13 6.17
N LEU A 29 0.71 1.13 6.01
CA LEU A 29 0.28 0.24 7.09
C LEU A 29 1.42 -0.59 7.71
N PRO A 30 2.37 -1.17 6.96
CA PRO A 30 3.40 -2.01 7.56
C PRO A 30 4.21 -1.28 8.63
N TYR A 31 4.53 -2.02 9.69
CA TYR A 31 5.28 -1.58 10.87
C TYR A 31 4.60 -0.44 11.64
N THR A 32 3.27 -0.43 11.67
CA THR A 32 2.48 0.51 12.48
C THR A 32 1.60 -0.22 13.48
N GLU A 33 1.31 0.43 14.61
CA GLU A 33 0.39 -0.11 15.62
C GLU A 33 -1.01 -0.38 15.06
N ALA A 34 -1.44 0.42 14.08
CA ALA A 34 -2.70 0.21 13.37
C ALA A 34 -2.71 -1.12 12.60
N PHE A 35 -1.58 -1.51 12.02
CA PHE A 35 -1.45 -2.78 11.31
C PHE A 35 -1.32 -3.97 12.25
N ASP A 36 -0.61 -3.83 13.37
CA ASP A 36 -0.60 -4.86 14.42
C ASP A 36 -2.00 -5.10 14.98
N LYS A 37 -2.73 -4.02 15.26
CA LYS A 37 -4.13 -4.11 15.69
C LYS A 37 -5.01 -4.75 14.62
N LEU A 38 -4.90 -4.33 13.35
CA LEU A 38 -5.63 -4.95 12.23
C LEU A 38 -5.34 -6.45 12.13
N CYS A 39 -4.08 -6.86 12.26
CA CYS A 39 -3.71 -8.27 12.26
C CYS A 39 -4.37 -9.02 13.42
N GLN A 40 -4.34 -8.45 14.64
CA GLN A 40 -4.95 -9.06 15.81
C GLN A 40 -6.48 -9.19 15.66
N ASP A 41 -7.17 -8.12 15.27
CA ASP A 41 -8.61 -8.11 15.01
C ASP A 41 -9.00 -9.07 13.87
N PHE A 42 -8.16 -9.19 12.84
CA PHE A 42 -8.39 -10.12 11.74
C PHE A 42 -8.30 -11.58 12.22
N GLN A 43 -7.32 -11.91 13.05
CA GLN A 43 -7.18 -13.24 13.63
C GLN A 43 -8.36 -13.56 14.57
N ASP A 44 -8.83 -12.58 15.35
CA ASP A 44 -9.98 -12.73 16.24
C ASP A 44 -11.28 -13.01 15.47
N ARG A 45 -11.55 -12.24 14.41
CA ARG A 45 -12.78 -12.38 13.61
C ARG A 45 -12.80 -13.61 12.71
N THR A 46 -11.65 -14.01 12.17
CA THR A 46 -11.56 -15.11 11.20
C THR A 46 -11.06 -16.42 11.80
N PHE A 47 -10.58 -16.40 13.05
CA PHE A 47 -9.94 -17.51 13.75
C PHE A 47 -8.73 -18.10 12.99
N LYS A 48 -8.17 -17.38 12.00
CA LYS A 48 -6.97 -17.81 11.26
C LYS A 48 -5.74 -17.25 11.94
N ASN A 49 -4.78 -18.10 12.28
CA ASN A 49 -3.48 -17.66 12.76
C ASN A 49 -2.60 -17.23 11.57
N ALA A 50 -2.80 -15.99 11.13
CA ALA A 50 -2.16 -15.40 9.98
C ALA A 50 -0.98 -14.50 10.38
N HIS A 51 0.16 -14.68 9.73
CA HIS A 51 1.30 -13.78 9.90
C HIS A 51 1.06 -12.42 9.23
N HIS A 52 1.74 -11.37 9.72
CA HIS A 52 1.75 -10.03 9.15
C HIS A 52 1.98 -10.01 7.63
N GLU A 53 2.95 -10.78 7.13
CA GLU A 53 3.21 -10.93 5.68
C GLU A 53 1.94 -11.40 4.91
N GLN A 54 1.21 -12.36 5.49
CA GLN A 54 0.04 -12.96 4.85
C GLN A 54 -1.18 -12.05 4.90
N VAL A 55 -1.39 -11.35 6.03
CA VAL A 55 -2.44 -10.34 6.18
C VAL A 55 -2.20 -9.18 5.21
N PHE A 56 -0.95 -8.72 5.10
CA PHE A 56 -0.58 -7.69 4.13
C PHE A 56 -0.84 -8.13 2.68
N GLY A 57 -0.45 -9.36 2.34
CA GLY A 57 -0.75 -9.95 1.03
C GLY A 57 -2.26 -10.05 0.75
N ALA A 58 -3.06 -10.36 1.77
CA ALA A 58 -4.51 -10.38 1.66
C ALA A 58 -5.10 -8.98 1.43
N ILE A 59 -4.60 -7.95 2.11
CA ILE A 59 -4.99 -6.55 1.88
C ILE A 59 -4.70 -6.16 0.43
N LEU A 60 -3.52 -6.50 -0.10
CA LEU A 60 -3.16 -6.18 -1.48
C LEU A 60 -4.07 -6.86 -2.52
N LYS A 61 -4.63 -8.02 -2.20
CA LYS A 61 -5.43 -8.83 -3.12
C LYS A 61 -6.92 -8.56 -3.03
N TYR A 62 -7.47 -8.42 -1.83
CA TYR A 62 -8.91 -8.43 -1.58
C TYR A 62 -9.49 -7.06 -1.20
N VAL A 63 -8.67 -6.13 -0.69
CA VAL A 63 -9.15 -4.83 -0.21
C VAL A 63 -9.13 -3.77 -1.31
N ARG A 64 -10.21 -2.98 -1.37
CA ARG A 64 -10.33 -1.84 -2.28
C ARG A 64 -9.57 -0.64 -1.72
N SER A 65 -8.47 -0.29 -2.38
CA SER A 65 -7.52 0.76 -1.98
C SER A 65 -8.07 2.21 -1.98
N SER A 66 -9.30 2.43 -2.46
CA SER A 66 -9.83 3.77 -2.76
C SER A 66 -10.29 4.56 -1.52
N THR A 67 -10.38 3.92 -0.36
CA THR A 67 -10.98 4.52 0.85
C THR A 67 -9.98 5.29 1.72
N CYS A 68 -8.69 4.96 1.69
CA CYS A 68 -7.68 5.62 2.52
C CYS A 68 -6.66 6.39 1.66
N GLY A 69 -6.52 7.70 1.90
CA GLY A 69 -5.57 8.55 1.19
C GLY A 69 -4.13 8.35 1.67
N ALA A 70 -3.19 8.16 0.74
CA ALA A 70 -1.77 8.06 1.05
C ALA A 70 -1.21 9.43 1.50
N LYS A 71 -0.56 9.44 2.67
CA LYS A 71 0.18 10.58 3.23
C LYS A 71 1.65 10.20 3.44
N LEU A 72 2.23 9.42 2.51
CA LEU A 72 3.63 8.95 2.54
C LEU A 72 4.61 10.09 2.88
N LYS A 73 4.89 10.28 4.17
CA LYS A 73 5.95 11.15 4.67
C LYS A 73 7.16 10.27 4.88
N THR A 74 7.97 10.10 3.84
CA THR A 74 9.30 9.51 4.00
C THR A 74 10.17 10.50 4.80
N PRO A 75 10.74 10.10 5.94
CA PRO A 75 11.61 10.99 6.72
C PRO A 75 12.96 11.24 6.02
N VAL A 76 13.34 10.36 5.08
CA VAL A 76 14.63 10.42 4.38
C VAL A 76 14.43 10.81 2.92
N GLN A 77 15.04 11.92 2.50
CA GLN A 77 15.20 12.24 1.08
C GLN A 77 16.43 11.49 0.54
N LEU A 78 16.21 10.55 -0.37
CA LEU A 78 17.30 9.82 -1.04
C LEU A 78 17.85 10.64 -2.21
N SER A 79 19.17 10.60 -2.38
CA SER A 79 19.83 11.07 -3.59
C SER A 79 19.48 10.18 -4.79
N GLY A 80 19.67 10.69 -6.02
CA GLY A 80 19.39 9.92 -7.25
C GLY A 80 20.19 8.61 -7.34
N GLU A 81 21.41 8.61 -6.80
CA GLU A 81 22.29 7.44 -6.74
C GLU A 81 21.76 6.40 -5.73
N GLN A 82 21.33 6.84 -4.55
CA GLN A 82 20.71 5.96 -3.54
C GLN A 82 19.40 5.33 -4.05
N ILE A 83 18.64 6.04 -4.89
CA ILE A 83 17.43 5.49 -5.52
C ILE A 83 17.79 4.40 -6.54
N ALA A 84 18.85 4.59 -7.33
CA ALA A 84 19.30 3.59 -8.30
C ALA A 84 19.79 2.32 -7.59
N GLN A 85 20.54 2.49 -6.50
CA GLN A 85 21.02 1.40 -5.65
C GLN A 85 19.86 0.66 -4.98
N LEU A 86 18.88 1.38 -4.42
CA LEU A 86 17.67 0.78 -3.85
C LEU A 86 16.91 -0.07 -4.87
N LYS A 87 16.76 0.42 -6.11
CA LYS A 87 16.12 -0.36 -7.19
C LYS A 87 16.92 -1.61 -7.57
N ALA A 88 18.24 -1.53 -7.60
CA ALA A 88 19.08 -2.70 -7.86
C ALA A 88 18.91 -3.76 -6.77
N ILE A 89 18.85 -3.35 -5.50
CA ILE A 89 18.63 -4.24 -4.36
C ILE A 89 17.22 -4.85 -4.42
N ILE A 90 16.18 -4.05 -4.71
CA ILE A 90 14.80 -4.55 -4.88
C ILE A 90 14.72 -5.57 -6.03
N ASN A 91 15.41 -5.33 -7.15
CA ASN A 91 15.42 -6.28 -8.26
C ASN A 91 16.20 -7.57 -7.96
N ARG A 92 17.20 -7.50 -7.07
CA ARG A 92 18.02 -8.65 -6.68
C ARG A 92 17.32 -9.55 -5.66
N HIS A 93 16.67 -8.94 -4.68
CA HIS A 93 16.03 -9.65 -3.56
C HIS A 93 14.52 -9.82 -3.72
N GLY A 94 13.88 -9.02 -4.56
CA GLY A 94 12.43 -9.07 -4.78
C GLY A 94 12.05 -10.07 -5.85
N THR A 95 11.00 -10.84 -5.58
CA THR A 95 10.37 -11.69 -6.59
C THR A 95 9.56 -10.83 -7.57
N ALA A 96 9.84 -10.93 -8.87
CA ALA A 96 9.22 -10.11 -9.93
C ALA A 96 9.39 -8.59 -9.74
N GLY A 97 10.51 -8.16 -9.17
CA GLY A 97 10.80 -6.74 -8.92
C GLY A 97 9.94 -6.11 -7.82
N ARG A 98 9.26 -6.93 -7.00
CA ARG A 98 8.52 -6.51 -5.83
C ARG A 98 9.08 -7.19 -4.59
N LEU A 99 9.34 -6.37 -3.58
CA LEU A 99 9.76 -6.80 -2.26
C LEU A 99 8.57 -6.64 -1.30
N ALA A 100 8.20 -7.70 -0.59
CA ALA A 100 7.11 -7.71 0.38
C ALA A 100 7.64 -7.41 1.80
N PRO A 101 6.91 -6.63 2.63
CA PRO A 101 7.33 -6.39 4.00
C PRO A 101 7.24 -7.69 4.82
N TYR A 102 8.03 -7.79 5.90
CA TYR A 102 8.09 -8.95 6.80
C TYR A 102 8.60 -10.27 6.19
N SER A 103 9.14 -10.23 4.96
CA SER A 103 9.72 -11.39 4.31
C SER A 103 11.21 -11.54 4.65
N ALA A 104 11.73 -12.77 4.60
CA ALA A 104 13.17 -13.01 4.78
C ALA A 104 14.02 -12.29 3.72
N GLU A 105 13.48 -12.18 2.49
CA GLU A 105 14.06 -11.40 1.40
C GLU A 105 14.16 -9.91 1.76
N TYR A 106 13.17 -9.39 2.49
CA TYR A 106 13.15 -8.01 2.94
C TYR A 106 14.20 -7.70 4.01
N GLU A 107 14.37 -8.60 4.98
CA GLU A 107 15.41 -8.48 6.00
C GLU A 107 16.82 -8.54 5.39
N ALA A 108 17.02 -9.44 4.40
CA ALA A 108 18.26 -9.50 3.63
C ALA A 108 18.52 -8.21 2.84
N ALA A 109 17.50 -7.67 2.18
CA ALA A 109 17.59 -6.41 1.44
C ALA A 109 17.88 -5.20 2.34
N LEU A 110 17.26 -5.14 3.53
CA LEU A 110 17.54 -4.10 4.52
C LEU A 110 18.99 -4.15 4.99
N LYS A 111 19.49 -5.35 5.31
CA LYS A 111 20.88 -5.55 5.73
C LYS A 111 21.87 -5.14 4.64
N GLU A 112 21.60 -5.51 3.39
CA GLU A 112 22.42 -5.11 2.24
C GLU A 112 22.38 -3.60 2.01
N TYR A 113 21.20 -2.99 2.11
CA TYR A 113 21.05 -1.54 1.96
C TYR A 113 21.80 -0.76 3.05
N ASN A 114 21.66 -1.17 4.31
CA ASN A 114 22.35 -0.53 5.43
C ASN A 114 23.88 -0.68 5.30
N ALA A 115 24.36 -1.86 4.90
CA ALA A 115 25.79 -2.09 4.64
C ALA A 115 26.32 -1.24 3.48
N ALA A 116 25.52 -1.01 2.45
CA ALA A 116 25.95 -0.34 1.23
C ALA A 116 25.74 1.19 1.26
N THR A 117 24.94 1.71 2.19
CA THR A 117 24.70 3.16 2.36
C THR A 117 25.29 3.72 3.65
N SER A 118 25.82 2.86 4.53
CA SER A 118 26.26 3.20 5.89
C SER A 118 25.18 3.94 6.70
N GLN A 119 23.91 3.73 6.36
CA GLN A 119 22.77 4.28 7.08
C GLN A 119 22.09 3.17 7.87
N GLU A 120 21.72 3.47 9.11
CA GLU A 120 20.90 2.59 9.93
C GLU A 120 19.43 2.98 9.75
N LEU A 121 18.80 2.47 8.69
CA LEU A 121 17.36 2.66 8.49
C LEU A 121 16.57 1.67 9.34
N SER A 122 15.50 2.16 9.95
CA SER A 122 14.50 1.29 10.57
C SER A 122 13.79 0.46 9.49
N PRO A 123 13.27 -0.74 9.81
CA PRO A 123 12.45 -1.52 8.90
C PRO A 123 11.29 -0.69 8.34
N ARG A 124 10.62 0.11 9.17
CA ARG A 124 9.55 1.00 8.70
C ARG A 124 10.03 2.00 7.64
N ASP A 125 11.15 2.66 7.87
CA ASP A 125 11.69 3.68 6.97
C ASP A 125 12.12 3.07 5.63
N PHE A 126 12.79 1.92 5.69
CA PHE A 126 13.15 1.18 4.49
C PHE A 126 11.92 0.75 3.69
N TRP A 127 10.84 0.31 4.35
CA TRP A 127 9.59 -0.02 3.67
C TRP A 127 8.98 1.18 2.93
N LEU A 128 8.94 2.37 3.56
CA LEU A 128 8.41 3.57 2.92
C LEU A 128 9.20 3.95 1.65
N LEU A 129 10.53 3.76 1.67
CA LEU A 129 11.40 3.98 0.50
C LEU A 129 11.14 2.95 -0.60
N VAL A 130 11.00 1.68 -0.22
CA VAL A 130 10.67 0.58 -1.13
C VAL A 130 9.30 0.79 -1.76
N ALA A 131 8.28 1.13 -0.97
CA ALA A 131 6.93 1.42 -1.43
C ALA A 131 6.92 2.59 -2.43
N ARG A 132 7.68 3.67 -2.17
CA ARG A 132 7.84 4.80 -3.09
C ARG A 132 8.53 4.39 -4.40
N CYS A 133 9.52 3.49 -4.35
CA CYS A 133 10.20 2.99 -5.55
C CYS A 133 9.33 2.05 -6.38
N GLN A 134 8.55 1.18 -5.72
CA GLN A 134 7.61 0.25 -6.36
C GLN A 134 6.33 0.94 -6.85
N ALA A 135 5.98 2.11 -6.32
CA ALA A 135 4.84 2.91 -6.75
C ALA A 135 4.98 3.53 -8.16
N ARG A 136 6.03 3.20 -8.94
CA ARG A 136 6.21 3.71 -10.29
C ARG A 136 5.04 3.27 -11.20
N SER A 137 4.26 4.28 -11.59
CA SER A 137 3.13 4.23 -12.55
C SER A 137 1.78 3.76 -11.98
N ARG A 138 1.37 4.28 -10.84
CA ARG A 138 -0.06 4.63 -10.73
C ARG A 138 -0.20 6.06 -11.25
N PRO A 139 -0.97 6.33 -12.32
CA PRO A 139 -1.39 7.69 -12.56
C PRO A 139 -1.98 8.19 -11.25
N SER A 140 -1.50 9.35 -10.78
CA SER A 140 -2.14 10.09 -9.71
C SER A 140 -3.64 9.95 -9.91
N SER A 141 -4.33 9.30 -8.98
CA SER A 141 -5.78 9.33 -8.92
C SER A 141 -6.16 10.79 -9.11
N GLY A 142 -6.88 11.04 -10.21
CA GLY A 142 -6.90 12.33 -10.86
C GLY A 142 -7.12 13.45 -9.86
N LYS A 143 -6.35 14.53 -10.00
CA LYS A 143 -6.88 15.85 -9.66
C LYS A 143 -8.30 15.85 -10.23
N ARG A 144 -9.31 15.87 -9.36
CA ARG A 144 -10.71 15.96 -9.75
C ARG A 144 -10.76 17.02 -10.84
N ALA A 145 -11.03 16.59 -12.08
CA ALA A 145 -11.30 17.52 -13.15
C ALA A 145 -12.50 18.31 -12.65
N ALA A 146 -12.29 19.60 -12.36
CA ALA A 146 -13.35 20.49 -11.97
C ALA A 146 -14.41 20.39 -13.07
N VAL A 147 -15.54 19.76 -12.74
CA VAL A 147 -16.70 19.72 -13.61
C VAL A 147 -17.13 21.17 -13.76
N LYS A 148 -16.76 21.77 -14.89
CA LYS A 148 -17.28 23.06 -15.30
C LYS A 148 -18.71 22.79 -15.72
N VAL A 149 -19.64 22.90 -14.76
CA VAL A 149 -21.09 22.88 -15.01
C VAL A 149 -21.37 24.05 -15.94
N ARG A 150 -21.52 23.76 -17.23
CA ARG A 150 -22.04 24.68 -18.22
C ARG A 150 -23.56 24.61 -18.09
N SER A 151 -24.13 25.63 -17.43
CA SER A 151 -25.56 25.87 -17.39
C SER A 151 -26.04 26.25 -18.80
N GLU A 152 -26.52 25.28 -19.57
CA GLU A 152 -27.42 25.52 -20.69
C GLU A 152 -28.84 25.17 -20.24
N PHE A 153 -29.53 26.18 -19.72
CA PHE A 153 -30.99 26.19 -19.67
C PHE A 153 -31.44 26.63 -21.06
N SER A 154 -31.66 25.65 -21.93
CA SER A 154 -32.38 25.79 -23.20
C SER A 154 -33.75 25.16 -23.00
N GLU A 155 -34.70 25.97 -22.54
CA GLU A 155 -36.12 25.61 -22.53
C GLU A 155 -36.69 25.98 -23.91
N SER A 156 -36.71 24.98 -24.79
CA SER A 156 -37.64 24.95 -25.91
C SER A 156 -38.94 24.38 -25.38
N ASP A 157 -40.06 25.07 -25.58
CA ASP A 157 -41.29 24.38 -25.91
C ASP A 157 -42.20 25.25 -26.78
N GLU A 158 -42.99 24.55 -27.56
CA GLU A 158 -43.54 24.88 -28.87
C GLU A 158 -45.07 25.06 -28.79
N ALA A 159 -45.65 25.67 -29.83
CA ALA A 159 -47.04 25.53 -30.29
C ALA A 159 -48.19 26.35 -29.65
N GLY A 160 -48.83 27.17 -30.50
CA GLY A 160 -50.25 26.98 -30.88
C GLY A 160 -51.30 27.88 -30.23
N ASP A 161 -51.65 29.00 -30.89
CA ASP A 161 -52.93 29.26 -31.60
C ASP A 161 -52.82 30.59 -32.36
#